data_AF-A0A3B0XT20-F1
#
_entry.id   AF-A0A3B0XT20-F1
#
_cell.length_a   1.000
_cell.length_b   1.000
_cell.length_c   1.000
_cell.angle_alpha   90.00
_cell.angle_beta   90.00
_cell.angle_gamma   90.00
#
_symmetry.space_group_name_H-M   'P 1'
#
loop_
_entity.id
_entity.type
_entity.pdbx_description
1 polymer ?
#
loop_
_entity_poly.entity_id
_entity_poly.type
_entity_poly.pdbx_seq_one_letter_code
_entity_poly.pdbx_strand_id
1 'polypeptide(L)'
;SDHKILSLGVINGRNIWKTNLAETLNWLEPIYAQLQDRLWLAPSCSLLHVPVDLDNEQELDAEIRTWLAFAIQKLDELSVLAQALNEGRESVGEKLASNTIAIESRTKSDRVHVAAINDRVAAVDEAMADRQSPYAQRAEIQRKKFQLPLYPTTTIGSFPQTQEIRQTRSGFRNGNISEQEYVAVMKKEIAECVREQEALGLDVLVHGEPERNDMVEYFGEQLTGYVFTRFGWVQSYGSRCVKPPIIYGDIARPEAMTVDWINYAQSLTDKPMKGMLTGPVTILNWSFVRDDQPRAETCLQLALAIRDEVLDLEKSGVQIIQIDEAALREGLPLRKKQ
;
A
#
# COMPACT_ATOMS: atom_id res chain seq x y z
N SER A 1 14.71 10.85 40.47
CA SER A 1 15.32 9.52 40.62
C SER A 1 16.59 9.54 39.84
N ASP A 2 17.68 9.84 40.52
CA ASP A 2 18.82 10.51 39.88
C ASP A 2 19.78 9.53 39.17
N HIS A 3 19.43 8.24 39.19
CA HIS A 3 20.18 7.14 38.58
C HIS A 3 19.50 6.55 37.33
N LYS A 4 18.29 6.99 36.96
CA LYS A 4 17.56 6.37 35.84
C LYS A 4 17.98 7.00 34.52
N ILE A 5 18.32 6.14 33.56
CA ILE A 5 18.54 6.48 32.16
C ILE A 5 17.19 6.44 31.42
N LEU A 6 16.94 7.45 30.60
CA LEU A 6 15.81 7.51 29.68
C LEU A 6 16.29 7.23 28.26
N SER A 7 15.88 6.08 27.70
CA SER A 7 16.03 5.82 26.26
C SER A 7 14.83 6.39 25.52
N LEU A 8 15.06 7.41 24.71
CA LEU A 8 14.03 8.12 23.96
C LEU A 8 14.02 7.65 22.51
N GLY A 9 12.87 7.10 22.09
CA GLY A 9 12.66 6.59 20.73
C GLY A 9 12.32 7.70 19.74
N VAL A 10 13.31 8.25 19.05
CA VAL A 10 13.18 9.49 18.26
C VAL A 10 13.16 9.27 16.75
N ILE A 11 13.69 8.15 16.27
CA ILE A 11 13.69 7.79 14.85
C ILE A 11 12.65 6.70 14.60
N ASN A 12 11.76 6.90 13.62
CA ASN A 12 10.68 5.95 13.37
C ASN A 12 11.20 4.60 12.87
N GLY A 13 11.05 3.55 13.69
CA GLY A 13 11.46 2.19 13.34
C GLY A 13 10.44 1.36 12.55
N ARG A 14 9.27 1.93 12.20
CA ARG A 14 8.19 1.25 11.44
C ARG A 14 7.82 1.93 10.13
N ASN A 15 8.49 3.03 9.78
CA ASN A 15 8.23 3.75 8.55
C ASN A 15 9.52 4.31 7.99
N ILE A 16 9.55 4.54 6.68
CA ILE A 16 10.77 4.80 5.91
C ILE A 16 11.02 6.28 5.63
N TRP A 17 10.18 7.18 6.13
CA TRP A 17 10.38 8.61 5.95
C TRP A 17 11.63 9.09 6.67
N LYS A 18 12.36 10.00 6.02
CA LYS A 18 13.49 10.72 6.58
C LYS A 18 13.01 11.59 7.73
N THR A 19 13.74 11.54 8.85
CA THR A 19 13.38 12.31 10.03
C THR A 19 13.70 13.79 9.81
N ASN A 20 12.81 14.70 10.24
CA ASN A 20 13.12 16.12 10.32
C ASN A 20 14.07 16.37 11.50
N LEU A 21 15.37 16.42 11.22
CA LEU A 21 16.41 16.49 12.27
C LEU A 21 16.38 17.83 13.00
N ALA A 22 16.08 18.93 12.30
CA ALA A 22 16.01 20.25 12.91
C ALA A 22 14.86 20.35 13.93
N GLU A 23 13.67 19.86 13.56
CA GLU A 23 12.51 19.81 14.46
C GLU A 23 12.75 18.84 15.62
N THR A 24 13.35 17.68 15.35
CA THR A 24 13.70 16.71 16.38
C THR A 24 14.70 17.29 17.39
N LEU A 25 15.70 18.05 16.94
CA LEU A 25 16.64 18.75 17.84
C LEU A 25 15.96 19.82 18.68
N ASN A 26 15.05 20.62 18.10
CA ASN A 26 14.28 21.62 18.86
C ASN A 26 13.52 20.97 20.03
N TRP A 27 13.03 19.75 19.84
CA TRP A 27 12.37 18.99 20.89
C TRP A 27 13.36 18.33 21.88
N LEU A 28 14.51 17.86 21.42
CA LEU A 28 15.50 17.15 22.24
C LEU A 28 16.37 18.05 23.10
N GLU A 29 16.76 19.23 22.64
CA GLU A 29 17.64 20.15 23.36
C GLU A 29 17.16 20.50 24.79
N PRO A 30 15.89 20.86 25.03
CA PRO A 30 15.42 21.11 26.41
C PRO A 30 15.41 19.85 27.27
N ILE A 31 15.24 18.66 26.69
CA ILE A 31 15.28 17.38 27.40
C ILE A 31 16.72 17.04 27.77
N TYR A 32 17.64 17.20 26.81
CA TYR A 32 19.07 16.98 26.99
C TYR A 32 19.63 17.90 28.07
N ALA A 33 19.25 19.19 28.09
CA ALA A 33 19.64 20.14 29.12
C ALA A 33 19.35 19.62 30.56
N GLN A 34 18.25 18.88 30.74
CA GLN A 34 17.84 18.34 32.05
C GLN A 34 18.46 16.97 32.38
N LEU A 35 18.71 16.13 31.36
CA LEU A 35 19.09 14.73 31.56
C LEU A 35 20.57 14.45 31.32
N GLN A 36 21.22 15.17 30.40
CA GLN A 36 22.63 15.00 30.02
C GLN A 36 22.95 13.53 29.75
N ASP A 37 23.97 12.96 30.40
CA ASP A 37 24.40 11.55 30.29
C ASP A 37 23.28 10.51 30.55
N ARG A 38 22.15 10.93 31.14
CA ARG A 38 20.99 10.07 31.38
C ARG A 38 20.00 10.03 30.21
N LEU A 39 20.25 10.75 29.11
CA LEU A 39 19.46 10.67 27.90
C LEU A 39 20.15 9.78 26.87
N TRP A 40 19.50 8.68 26.50
CA TRP A 40 19.91 7.84 25.36
C TRP A 40 18.96 8.07 24.20
N LEU A 41 19.50 8.22 22.99
CA LEU A 41 18.69 8.25 21.78
C LEU A 41 18.59 6.85 21.19
N ALA A 42 17.40 6.47 20.74
CA ALA A 42 17.14 5.17 20.13
C ALA A 42 16.13 5.32 18.98
N PRO A 43 16.02 4.32 18.10
CA PRO A 43 14.83 4.15 17.28
C PRO A 43 13.59 3.95 18.16
N SER A 44 12.40 4.28 17.64
CA SER A 44 11.12 4.13 18.35
C SER A 44 10.76 2.67 18.66
N CYS A 45 11.32 1.73 17.89
CA CYS A 45 11.29 0.30 18.09
C CYS A 45 12.41 -0.34 17.26
N SER A 46 12.50 -1.68 17.21
CA SER A 46 13.49 -2.35 16.35
C SER A 46 13.38 -1.90 14.88
N LEU A 47 14.51 -1.72 14.22
CA LEU A 47 14.59 -1.43 12.78
C LEU A 47 14.26 -2.65 11.90
N LEU A 48 13.83 -3.77 12.50
CA LEU A 48 13.30 -4.94 11.79
C LEU A 48 12.17 -4.60 10.82
N HIS A 49 11.40 -3.54 11.11
CA HIS A 49 10.19 -3.19 10.36
C HIS A 49 10.42 -2.18 9.23
N VAL A 50 11.67 -1.89 8.90
CA VAL A 50 12.06 -1.07 7.74
C VAL A 50 13.07 -1.83 6.90
N PRO A 51 13.22 -1.52 5.60
CA PRO A 51 14.23 -2.17 4.78
C PRO A 51 15.64 -1.81 5.23
N VAL A 52 16.63 -2.56 4.75
CA VAL A 52 18.00 -2.47 5.26
C VAL A 52 18.71 -1.19 4.80
N ASP A 53 18.80 -0.97 3.49
CA ASP A 53 19.68 0.06 2.95
C ASP A 53 19.11 0.69 1.67
N LEU A 54 18.86 2.00 1.74
CA LEU A 54 18.31 2.79 0.65
C LEU A 54 19.28 2.94 -0.51
N ASP A 55 20.59 2.77 -0.27
CA ASP A 55 21.60 2.93 -1.32
C ASP A 55 21.61 1.79 -2.33
N ASN A 56 20.84 0.72 -2.10
CA ASN A 56 20.58 -0.30 -3.11
C ASN A 56 19.49 0.11 -4.12
N GLU A 57 18.68 1.13 -3.83
CA GLU A 57 17.58 1.59 -4.67
C GLU A 57 18.06 2.56 -5.78
N GLN A 58 18.72 2.00 -6.79
CA GLN A 58 19.31 2.78 -7.89
C GLN A 58 18.30 3.21 -8.97
N GLU A 59 17.15 2.53 -9.04
CA GLU A 59 16.09 2.79 -10.03
C GLU A 59 14.93 3.61 -9.44
N LEU A 60 14.96 3.89 -8.13
CA LEU A 60 13.94 4.69 -7.48
C LEU A 60 14.06 6.15 -7.94
N ASP A 61 12.90 6.79 -8.12
CA ASP A 61 12.80 8.21 -8.45
C ASP A 61 13.73 9.06 -7.56
N ALA A 62 14.61 9.84 -8.21
CA ALA A 62 15.69 10.53 -7.53
C ALA A 62 15.20 11.58 -6.54
N GLU A 63 14.08 12.25 -6.83
CA GLU A 63 13.47 13.22 -5.92
C GLU A 63 12.93 12.48 -4.69
N ILE A 64 12.12 11.44 -4.90
CA ILE A 64 11.47 10.69 -3.83
C ILE A 64 12.50 9.96 -2.95
N ARG A 65 13.58 9.44 -3.54
CA ARG A 65 14.68 8.81 -2.79
C ARG A 65 15.26 9.77 -1.74
N THR A 66 15.32 11.08 -2.01
CA THR A 66 15.81 12.05 -1.02
C THR A 66 14.90 12.17 0.21
N TRP A 67 13.64 11.74 0.14
CA TRP A 67 12.69 11.84 1.24
C TRP A 67 12.73 10.64 2.19
N LEU A 68 13.50 9.60 1.84
CA LEU A 68 13.50 8.32 2.53
C LEU A 68 14.75 8.12 3.39
N ALA A 69 14.62 7.22 4.36
CA ALA A 69 15.68 6.68 5.19
C ALA A 69 15.32 5.23 5.57
N PHE A 70 16.15 4.27 5.16
CA PHE A 70 16.04 2.86 5.57
C PHE A 70 16.87 2.63 6.85
N ALA A 71 17.06 1.38 7.28
CA ALA A 71 17.70 1.07 8.56
C ALA A 71 19.08 1.72 8.71
N ILE A 72 19.95 1.61 7.70
CA ILE A 72 21.30 2.21 7.73
C ILE A 72 21.21 3.74 7.87
N GLN A 73 20.43 4.39 7.00
CA GLN A 73 20.29 5.85 7.03
C GLN A 73 19.64 6.35 8.33
N LYS A 74 18.76 5.55 8.96
CA LYS A 74 18.18 5.85 10.29
C LYS A 74 19.21 5.77 11.43
N LEU A 75 20.22 4.92 11.32
CA LEU A 75 21.34 4.90 12.26
C LEU A 75 22.21 6.16 12.10
N ASP A 76 22.41 6.62 10.86
CA ASP A 76 23.09 7.89 10.61
C ASP A 76 22.31 9.07 11.20
N GLU A 77 20.98 9.10 11.04
CA GLU A 77 20.11 10.11 11.67
C GLU A 77 20.31 10.17 13.19
N LEU A 78 20.36 9.02 13.87
CA LEU A 78 20.65 8.97 15.31
C LEU A 78 22.03 9.51 15.66
N SER A 79 23.05 9.14 14.87
CA SER A 79 24.41 9.63 15.08
C SER A 79 24.49 11.15 14.93
N VAL A 80 23.77 11.73 13.96
CA VAL A 80 23.72 13.18 13.75
C VAL A 80 23.05 13.89 14.92
N LEU A 81 21.91 13.38 15.40
CA LEU A 81 21.23 13.94 16.57
C LEU A 81 22.13 13.88 17.82
N ALA A 82 22.79 12.75 18.06
CA ALA A 82 23.69 12.58 19.19
C ALA A 82 24.88 13.53 19.12
N GLN A 83 25.50 13.68 17.94
CA GLN A 83 26.62 14.61 17.76
C GLN A 83 26.17 16.06 17.97
N ALA A 84 25.03 16.47 17.41
CA ALA A 84 24.49 17.81 17.58
C ALA A 84 24.22 18.16 19.06
N LEU A 85 23.71 17.22 19.86
CA LEU A 85 23.46 17.44 21.29
C LEU A 85 24.76 17.56 22.11
N ASN A 86 25.77 16.75 21.78
CA ASN A 86 27.03 16.72 22.54
C ASN A 86 28.01 17.83 22.12
N GLU A 87 28.08 18.14 20.84
CA GLU A 87 29.11 19.01 20.23
C GLU A 87 28.52 20.31 19.65
N GLY A 88 27.19 20.48 19.69
CA GLY A 88 26.47 21.62 19.12
C GLY A 88 26.10 21.42 17.65
N ARG A 89 25.05 22.12 17.18
CA ARG A 89 24.52 21.97 15.80
C ARG A 89 25.55 22.24 14.70
N GLU A 90 26.50 23.14 14.95
CA GLU A 90 27.56 23.49 14.00
C GLU A 90 28.44 22.28 13.62
N SER A 91 28.61 21.31 14.54
CA SER A 91 29.37 20.07 14.29
C SER A 91 28.79 19.21 13.16
N VAL A 92 27.50 19.37 12.87
CA VAL A 92 26.74 18.62 11.86
C VAL A 92 26.01 19.53 10.86
N GLY A 93 26.46 20.78 10.72
CA GLY A 93 25.76 21.82 9.95
C GLY A 93 25.41 21.42 8.52
N GLU A 94 26.35 20.79 7.79
CA GLU A 94 26.11 20.31 6.42
C GLU A 94 25.02 19.23 6.34
N LYS A 95 25.02 18.29 7.30
CA LYS A 95 24.01 17.21 7.36
C LYS A 95 22.63 17.76 7.70
N LEU A 96 22.55 18.74 8.60
CA LEU A 96 21.30 19.43 8.92
C LEU A 96 20.78 20.24 7.73
N ALA A 97 21.66 20.97 7.01
CA ALA A 97 21.27 21.71 5.82
C ALA A 97 20.72 20.78 4.72
N SER A 98 21.41 19.67 4.44
CA SER A 98 20.94 18.66 3.48
C SER A 98 19.60 18.03 3.89
N ASN A 99 19.43 17.71 5.18
CA ASN A 99 18.17 17.20 5.72
C ASN A 99 17.03 18.23 5.52
N THR A 100 17.24 19.49 5.88
CA THR A 100 16.24 20.56 5.71
C THR A 100 15.83 20.71 4.25
N ILE A 101 16.78 20.70 3.31
CA ILE A 101 16.48 20.75 1.87
C ILE A 101 15.56 19.59 1.46
N ALA A 102 15.88 18.36 1.90
CA ALA A 102 15.06 17.19 1.59
C ALA A 102 13.64 17.32 2.17
N ILE A 103 13.50 17.72 3.44
CA ILE A 103 12.20 17.92 4.10
C ILE A 103 11.38 19.00 3.38
N GLU A 104 11.99 20.15 3.09
CA GLU A 104 11.30 21.25 2.40
C GLU A 104 10.90 20.89 0.97
N SER A 105 11.73 20.12 0.25
CA SER A 105 11.41 19.69 -1.11
C SER A 105 10.15 18.83 -1.15
N ARG A 106 9.98 17.91 -0.19
CA ARG A 106 8.78 17.09 -0.06
C ARG A 106 7.56 17.94 0.26
N THR A 107 7.65 18.81 1.27
CA THR A 107 6.54 19.66 1.70
C THR A 107 6.04 20.59 0.59
N LYS A 108 6.92 21.02 -0.31
CA LYS A 108 6.61 21.93 -1.43
C LYS A 108 6.30 21.19 -2.74
N SER A 109 6.31 19.86 -2.75
CA SER A 109 6.15 19.08 -3.99
C SER A 109 4.69 19.02 -4.43
N ASP A 110 4.41 19.46 -5.66
CA ASP A 110 3.09 19.33 -6.29
C ASP A 110 2.67 17.87 -6.53
N ARG A 111 3.62 16.92 -6.41
CA ARG A 111 3.34 15.48 -6.48
C ARG A 111 2.80 14.92 -5.17
N VAL A 112 3.02 15.63 -4.06
CA VAL A 112 2.63 15.21 -2.71
C VAL A 112 1.22 15.70 -2.39
N HIS A 113 0.89 16.94 -2.77
CA HIS A 113 -0.43 17.53 -2.57
C HIS A 113 -1.06 17.97 -3.89
N VAL A 114 -2.12 17.27 -4.31
CA VAL A 114 -2.83 17.52 -5.57
C VAL A 114 -4.19 18.11 -5.27
N ALA A 115 -4.38 19.39 -5.58
CA ALA A 115 -5.60 20.15 -5.25
C ALA A 115 -6.89 19.42 -5.68
N ALA A 116 -6.95 18.89 -6.90
CA ALA A 116 -8.13 18.19 -7.40
C ALA A 116 -8.49 16.93 -6.60
N ILE A 117 -7.50 16.23 -6.03
CA ILE A 117 -7.73 15.05 -5.18
C ILE A 117 -8.27 15.49 -3.83
N ASN A 118 -7.71 16.56 -3.25
CA ASN A 118 -8.16 17.11 -1.98
C ASN A 118 -9.59 17.67 -2.07
N ASP A 119 -9.93 18.37 -3.16
CA ASP A 119 -11.29 18.84 -3.42
C ASP A 119 -12.28 17.67 -3.53
N ARG A 120 -11.87 16.58 -4.20
CA ARG A 120 -12.68 15.36 -4.33
C ARG A 120 -12.91 14.68 -2.99
N VAL A 121 -11.88 14.62 -2.13
CA VAL A 121 -11.99 14.08 -0.77
C VAL A 121 -12.94 14.95 0.08
N ALA A 122 -12.83 16.28 -0.02
CA ALA A 122 -13.69 17.21 0.69
C ALA A 122 -15.17 17.13 0.26
N ALA A 123 -15.44 16.65 -0.95
CA ALA A 123 -16.78 16.45 -1.49
C ALA A 123 -17.44 15.11 -1.04
N VAL A 124 -16.75 14.27 -0.25
CA VAL A 124 -17.34 13.04 0.28
C VAL A 124 -18.43 13.36 1.29
N ASP A 125 -19.61 12.79 1.09
CA ASP A 125 -20.76 12.91 2.00
C ASP A 125 -21.14 11.55 2.62
N GLU A 126 -22.06 11.58 3.60
CA GLU A 126 -22.54 10.37 4.29
C GLU A 126 -23.25 9.42 3.33
N ALA A 127 -23.96 9.94 2.32
CA ALA A 127 -24.70 9.12 1.37
C ALA A 127 -23.78 8.26 0.50
N MET A 128 -22.54 8.71 0.25
CA MET A 128 -21.54 7.91 -0.46
C MET A 128 -21.13 6.64 0.29
N ALA A 129 -21.28 6.59 1.62
CA ALA A 129 -20.96 5.42 2.45
C ALA A 129 -22.10 4.38 2.49
N ASP A 130 -23.32 4.76 2.10
CA ASP A 130 -24.49 3.92 2.16
C ASP A 130 -24.86 3.28 0.81
N ARG A 131 -25.43 2.08 0.89
CA ARG A 131 -26.10 1.47 -0.27
C ARG A 131 -27.47 2.12 -0.45
N GLN A 132 -27.91 2.28 -1.70
CA GLN A 132 -29.23 2.85 -2.05
C GLN A 132 -30.45 2.15 -1.39
N SER A 133 -30.31 0.88 -0.98
CA SER A 133 -31.37 0.11 -0.32
C SER A 133 -30.78 -0.88 0.70
N PRO A 134 -31.50 -1.23 1.79
CA PRO A 134 -31.06 -2.20 2.79
C PRO A 134 -30.89 -3.63 2.26
N TYR A 135 -30.12 -4.45 2.98
CA TYR A 135 -29.81 -5.83 2.54
C TYR A 135 -31.05 -6.67 2.23
N ALA A 136 -32.11 -6.60 3.06
CA ALA A 136 -33.31 -7.41 2.87
C ALA A 136 -33.95 -7.20 1.48
N GLN A 137 -34.00 -5.96 0.99
CA GLN A 137 -34.52 -5.63 -0.34
C GLN A 137 -33.56 -6.08 -1.45
N ARG A 138 -32.26 -5.81 -1.28
CA ARG A 138 -31.22 -6.21 -2.26
C ARG A 138 -31.19 -7.73 -2.44
N ALA A 139 -31.30 -8.49 -1.35
CA ALA A 139 -31.25 -9.95 -1.35
C ALA A 139 -32.42 -10.58 -2.13
N GLU A 140 -33.60 -9.95 -2.16
CA GLU A 140 -34.71 -10.41 -2.99
C GLU A 140 -34.45 -10.19 -4.49
N ILE A 141 -33.94 -9.02 -4.85
CA ILE A 141 -33.58 -8.69 -6.25
C ILE A 141 -32.47 -9.60 -6.73
N GLN A 142 -31.42 -9.78 -5.93
CA GLN A 142 -30.28 -10.65 -6.24
C GLN A 142 -30.70 -12.12 -6.39
N ARG A 143 -31.56 -12.64 -5.50
CA ARG A 143 -32.08 -14.01 -5.63
C ARG A 143 -32.86 -14.23 -6.92
N LYS A 144 -33.72 -13.28 -7.30
CA LYS A 144 -34.48 -13.34 -8.56
C LYS A 144 -33.57 -13.27 -9.78
N LYS A 145 -32.52 -12.44 -9.72
CA LYS A 145 -31.57 -12.22 -10.81
C LYS A 145 -30.63 -13.41 -11.04
N PHE A 146 -29.97 -13.88 -9.99
CA PHE A 146 -28.92 -14.89 -10.12
C PHE A 146 -29.44 -16.32 -10.03
N GLN A 147 -30.62 -16.54 -9.42
CA GLN A 147 -31.24 -17.87 -9.28
C GLN A 147 -30.30 -18.95 -8.73
N LEU A 148 -29.37 -18.54 -7.85
CA LEU A 148 -28.41 -19.45 -7.22
C LEU A 148 -29.11 -20.54 -6.40
N PRO A 149 -28.55 -21.76 -6.31
CA PRO A 149 -29.11 -22.82 -5.48
C PRO A 149 -29.03 -22.46 -3.99
N LEU A 150 -29.67 -23.26 -3.13
CA LEU A 150 -29.68 -23.02 -1.68
C LEU A 150 -28.27 -22.99 -1.04
N TYR A 151 -27.36 -23.79 -1.58
CA TYR A 151 -25.98 -23.89 -1.12
C TYR A 151 -25.03 -23.54 -2.27
N PRO A 152 -24.97 -22.27 -2.68
CA PRO A 152 -24.16 -21.87 -3.81
C PRO A 152 -22.68 -22.06 -3.49
N THR A 153 -21.97 -22.60 -4.47
CA THR A 153 -20.55 -22.94 -4.39
C THR A 153 -19.73 -21.91 -5.15
N THR A 154 -18.62 -21.49 -4.54
CA THR A 154 -17.68 -20.51 -5.11
C THR A 154 -16.32 -20.66 -4.42
N THR A 155 -15.29 -20.04 -4.97
CA THR A 155 -13.96 -19.91 -4.37
C THR A 155 -13.67 -18.44 -4.04
N ILE A 156 -12.48 -18.16 -3.51
CA ILE A 156 -12.13 -16.84 -2.91
C ILE A 156 -11.44 -15.89 -3.91
N GLY A 157 -10.82 -16.39 -4.98
CA GLY A 157 -10.09 -15.55 -5.93
C GLY A 157 -8.96 -16.32 -6.62
N SER A 158 -7.74 -16.19 -6.10
CA SER A 158 -6.54 -16.80 -6.66
C SER A 158 -6.61 -18.32 -6.88
N PHE A 159 -6.02 -18.77 -7.99
CA PHE A 159 -5.71 -20.16 -8.30
C PHE A 159 -4.18 -20.39 -8.28
N PRO A 160 -3.69 -21.64 -8.35
CA PRO A 160 -2.26 -21.92 -8.23
C PRO A 160 -1.39 -21.12 -9.21
N GLN A 161 -0.46 -20.31 -8.68
CA GLN A 161 0.51 -19.58 -9.50
C GLN A 161 1.62 -20.51 -10.00
N THR A 162 1.43 -21.02 -11.22
CA THR A 162 2.33 -21.96 -11.89
C THR A 162 3.72 -21.35 -12.13
N GLN A 163 4.69 -22.20 -12.43
CA GLN A 163 6.02 -21.73 -12.84
C GLN A 163 5.96 -20.89 -14.12
N GLU A 164 5.09 -21.27 -15.08
CA GLU A 164 4.86 -20.54 -16.32
C GLU A 164 4.34 -19.13 -16.02
N ILE A 165 3.28 -18.98 -15.20
CA ILE A 165 2.76 -17.66 -14.78
C ILE A 165 3.87 -16.78 -14.19
N ARG A 166 4.67 -17.33 -13.27
CA ARG A 166 5.75 -16.58 -12.62
C ARG A 166 6.86 -16.16 -13.60
N GLN A 167 7.24 -17.06 -14.51
CA GLN A 167 8.25 -16.78 -15.53
C GLN A 167 7.76 -15.73 -16.53
N THR A 168 6.50 -15.82 -16.97
CA THR A 168 5.89 -14.86 -17.89
C THR A 168 5.78 -13.48 -17.27
N ARG A 169 5.30 -13.35 -16.01
CA ARG A 169 5.29 -12.06 -15.29
C ARG A 169 6.69 -11.47 -15.13
N SER A 170 7.67 -12.30 -14.75
CA SER A 170 9.06 -11.84 -14.64
C SER A 170 9.65 -11.43 -15.99
N GLY A 171 9.32 -12.16 -17.06
CA GLY A 171 9.75 -11.84 -18.42
C GLY A 171 9.20 -10.50 -18.86
N PHE A 172 7.90 -10.24 -18.61
CA PHE A 172 7.26 -8.99 -18.97
C PHE A 172 7.84 -7.81 -18.19
N ARG A 173 7.99 -7.94 -16.86
CA ARG A 173 8.60 -6.91 -16.01
C ARG A 173 10.02 -6.54 -16.43
N ASN A 174 10.80 -7.51 -16.90
CA ASN A 174 12.17 -7.30 -17.35
C ASN A 174 12.28 -6.87 -18.82
N GLY A 175 11.15 -6.68 -19.53
CA GLY A 175 11.12 -6.33 -20.96
C GLY A 175 11.57 -7.45 -21.90
N ASN A 176 11.61 -8.70 -21.42
CA ASN A 176 12.04 -9.87 -22.21
C ASN A 176 10.93 -10.42 -23.13
N ILE A 177 9.66 -10.15 -22.82
CA ILE A 177 8.52 -10.52 -23.66
C ILE A 177 7.62 -9.30 -23.89
N SER A 178 6.88 -9.33 -25.00
CA SER A 178 5.93 -8.26 -25.33
C SER A 178 4.68 -8.28 -24.44
N GLU A 179 3.99 -7.15 -24.32
CA GLU A 179 2.69 -7.08 -23.66
C GLU A 179 1.66 -8.01 -24.32
N GLN A 180 1.69 -8.11 -25.64
CA GLN A 180 0.78 -8.98 -26.41
C GLN A 180 0.97 -10.45 -26.03
N GLU A 181 2.22 -10.89 -25.89
CA GLU A 181 2.58 -12.23 -25.46
C GLU A 181 2.17 -12.46 -23.99
N TYR A 182 2.48 -11.51 -23.10
CA TYR A 182 2.06 -11.54 -21.71
C TYR A 182 0.54 -11.71 -21.58
N VAL A 183 -0.22 -10.86 -22.25
CA VAL A 183 -1.69 -10.89 -22.23
C VAL A 183 -2.23 -12.20 -22.78
N ALA A 184 -1.65 -12.74 -23.86
CA ALA A 184 -2.06 -14.01 -24.42
C ALA A 184 -1.90 -15.17 -23.43
N VAL A 185 -0.77 -15.23 -22.71
CA VAL A 185 -0.52 -16.27 -21.70
C VAL A 185 -1.45 -16.11 -20.50
N MET A 186 -1.64 -14.90 -19.96
CA MET A 186 -2.56 -14.68 -18.84
C MET A 186 -4.00 -15.03 -19.21
N LYS A 187 -4.44 -14.69 -20.43
CA LYS A 187 -5.76 -15.08 -20.95
C LYS A 187 -5.91 -16.61 -21.08
N LYS A 188 -4.87 -17.32 -21.52
CA LYS A 188 -4.88 -18.78 -21.56
C LYS A 188 -5.08 -19.38 -20.16
N GLU A 189 -4.36 -18.88 -19.16
CA GLU A 189 -4.47 -19.33 -17.76
C GLU A 189 -5.87 -19.04 -17.18
N ILE A 190 -6.44 -17.86 -17.48
CA ILE A 190 -7.84 -17.54 -17.12
C ILE A 190 -8.81 -18.55 -17.77
N ALA A 191 -8.63 -18.87 -19.05
CA ALA A 191 -9.51 -19.80 -19.75
C ALA A 191 -9.43 -21.23 -19.21
N GLU A 192 -8.24 -21.67 -18.78
CA GLU A 192 -8.07 -22.93 -18.07
C GLU A 192 -8.77 -22.90 -16.71
N CYS A 193 -8.56 -21.86 -15.92
CA CYS A 193 -9.20 -21.65 -14.62
C CYS A 193 -10.74 -21.69 -14.70
N VAL A 194 -11.34 -21.00 -15.68
CA VAL A 194 -12.79 -20.99 -15.91
C VAL A 194 -13.30 -22.39 -16.25
N ARG A 195 -12.65 -23.07 -17.20
CA ARG A 195 -13.05 -24.43 -17.64
C ARG A 195 -13.04 -25.44 -16.50
N GLU A 196 -12.01 -25.40 -15.66
CA GLU A 196 -11.92 -26.30 -14.51
C GLU A 196 -13.04 -26.05 -13.49
N GLN A 197 -13.36 -24.79 -13.21
CA GLN A 197 -14.46 -24.43 -12.31
C GLN A 197 -15.83 -24.84 -12.86
N GLU A 198 -16.04 -24.72 -14.17
CA GLU A 198 -17.25 -25.21 -14.84
C GLU A 198 -17.36 -26.73 -14.76
N ALA A 199 -16.26 -27.46 -15.02
CA ALA A 199 -16.21 -28.92 -14.92
C ALA A 199 -16.49 -29.42 -13.49
N LEU A 200 -16.05 -28.66 -12.48
CA LEU A 200 -16.36 -28.90 -11.06
C LEU A 200 -17.80 -28.53 -10.67
N GLY A 201 -18.54 -27.85 -11.55
CA GLY A 201 -19.93 -27.47 -11.30
C GLY A 201 -20.11 -26.29 -10.35
N LEU A 202 -19.10 -25.42 -10.16
CA LEU A 202 -19.22 -24.25 -9.27
C LEU A 202 -20.28 -23.24 -9.74
N ASP A 203 -20.97 -22.56 -8.83
CA ASP A 203 -22.08 -21.67 -9.16
C ASP A 203 -21.65 -20.23 -9.49
N VAL A 204 -20.64 -19.71 -8.79
CA VAL A 204 -20.07 -18.37 -9.00
C VAL A 204 -18.56 -18.48 -9.13
N LEU A 205 -18.01 -17.96 -10.23
CA LEU A 205 -16.63 -18.21 -10.63
C LEU A 205 -15.71 -17.03 -10.30
N VAL A 206 -14.41 -17.32 -10.32
CA VAL A 206 -13.31 -16.34 -10.25
C VAL A 206 -12.39 -16.54 -11.46
N HIS A 207 -11.60 -15.53 -11.84
CA HIS A 207 -10.68 -15.67 -12.97
C HIS A 207 -9.32 -16.26 -12.59
N GLY A 208 -9.05 -16.44 -11.29
CA GLY A 208 -7.82 -17.06 -10.78
C GLY A 208 -6.65 -16.11 -10.54
N GLU A 209 -6.78 -14.83 -10.90
CA GLU A 209 -5.78 -13.77 -10.67
C GLU A 209 -4.35 -14.07 -11.19
N PRO A 210 -4.16 -14.71 -12.36
CA PRO A 210 -2.82 -15.03 -12.85
C PRO A 210 -1.98 -13.77 -13.13
N GLU A 211 -2.62 -12.65 -13.47
CA GLU A 211 -1.98 -11.36 -13.75
C GLU A 211 -1.39 -10.70 -12.49
N ARG A 212 -1.81 -11.13 -11.29
CA ARG A 212 -1.45 -10.47 -10.02
C ARG A 212 -0.34 -11.22 -9.30
N ASN A 213 0.79 -10.56 -9.07
CA ASN A 213 1.86 -11.07 -8.21
C ASN A 213 1.48 -11.02 -6.72
N ASP A 214 0.88 -9.91 -6.30
CA ASP A 214 0.57 -9.55 -4.94
C ASP A 214 -0.69 -8.67 -4.92
N MET A 215 -1.52 -8.82 -3.90
CA MET A 215 -2.82 -8.15 -3.82
C MET A 215 -2.75 -6.66 -3.47
N VAL A 216 -1.57 -6.10 -3.20
CA VAL A 216 -1.37 -4.67 -2.96
C VAL A 216 -0.44 -4.05 -4.00
N GLU A 217 0.66 -4.72 -4.37
CA GLU A 217 1.58 -4.25 -5.42
C GLU A 217 0.83 -4.04 -6.75
N TYR A 218 -0.04 -4.97 -7.14
CA TYR A 218 -0.80 -4.88 -8.40
C TYR A 218 -1.68 -3.63 -8.51
N PHE A 219 -2.36 -3.25 -7.41
CA PHE A 219 -3.19 -2.03 -7.42
C PHE A 219 -2.32 -0.78 -7.34
N GLY A 220 -1.30 -0.78 -6.49
CA GLY A 220 -0.40 0.37 -6.34
C GLY A 220 0.28 0.74 -7.65
N GLU A 221 0.72 -0.24 -8.46
CA GLU A 221 1.39 0.00 -9.76
C GLU A 221 0.51 0.80 -10.74
N GLN A 222 -0.80 0.82 -10.50
CA GLN A 222 -1.81 1.45 -11.35
C GLN A 222 -2.44 2.69 -10.70
N LEU A 223 -1.91 3.13 -9.56
CA LEU A 223 -2.36 4.32 -8.84
C LEU A 223 -1.28 5.40 -8.86
N THR A 224 -1.70 6.68 -8.94
CA THR A 224 -0.78 7.79 -8.69
C THR A 224 -0.41 7.87 -7.21
N GLY A 225 0.66 8.58 -6.88
CA GLY A 225 1.08 8.77 -5.49
C GLY A 225 1.80 7.56 -4.88
N TYR A 226 2.15 6.55 -5.70
CA TYR A 226 2.93 5.37 -5.32
C TYR A 226 4.31 5.32 -5.96
N VAL A 227 5.29 4.79 -5.22
CA VAL A 227 6.54 4.26 -5.78
C VAL A 227 6.85 2.88 -5.23
N PHE A 228 7.67 2.14 -5.97
CA PHE A 228 8.03 0.76 -5.68
C PHE A 228 9.54 0.65 -5.55
N THR A 229 9.97 -0.18 -4.61
CA THR A 229 11.38 -0.50 -4.42
C THR A 229 11.75 -1.75 -5.19
N ARG A 230 13.05 -2.00 -5.36
CA ARG A 230 13.60 -3.25 -5.88
C ARG A 230 14.16 -4.14 -4.76
N PHE A 231 14.76 -3.53 -3.74
CA PHE A 231 15.44 -4.17 -2.61
C PHE A 231 14.86 -3.76 -1.24
N GLY A 232 13.72 -3.06 -1.22
CA GLY A 232 13.01 -2.62 -0.02
C GLY A 232 12.32 -3.74 0.77
N TRP A 233 13.02 -4.85 1.01
CA TRP A 233 12.49 -6.04 1.69
C TRP A 233 12.36 -5.84 3.20
N VAL A 234 11.24 -6.31 3.76
CA VAL A 234 10.97 -6.37 5.20
C VAL A 234 10.54 -7.79 5.56
N GLN A 235 11.05 -8.32 6.67
CA GLN A 235 10.63 -9.63 7.14
C GLN A 235 9.17 -9.60 7.57
N SER A 236 8.36 -10.52 7.03
CA SER A 236 6.96 -10.72 7.44
C SER A 236 6.86 -11.89 8.42
N TYR A 237 7.29 -13.08 8.01
CA TYR A 237 7.26 -14.27 8.87
C TYR A 237 8.29 -15.32 8.45
N GLY A 238 9.15 -15.75 9.39
CA GLY A 238 10.19 -16.74 9.09
C GLY A 238 11.12 -16.26 7.98
N SER A 239 11.27 -17.05 6.91
CA SER A 239 12.05 -16.67 5.73
C SER A 239 11.25 -15.88 4.68
N ARG A 240 9.97 -15.55 4.94
CA ARG A 240 9.14 -14.77 4.02
C ARG A 240 9.33 -13.28 4.28
N CYS A 241 9.75 -12.59 3.22
CA CYS A 241 9.84 -11.13 3.19
C CYS A 241 8.77 -10.57 2.26
N VAL A 242 8.35 -9.34 2.53
CA VAL A 242 7.48 -8.53 1.68
C VAL A 242 8.23 -7.29 1.24
N LYS A 243 7.75 -6.67 0.17
CA LYS A 243 8.31 -5.43 -0.37
C LYS A 243 7.18 -4.40 -0.45
N PRO A 244 6.83 -3.76 0.67
CA PRO A 244 5.68 -2.87 0.75
C PRO A 244 5.80 -1.71 -0.26
N PRO A 245 4.75 -1.38 -1.01
CA PRO A 245 4.71 -0.16 -1.80
C PRO A 245 4.83 1.07 -0.90
N ILE A 246 5.27 2.19 -1.47
CA ILE A 246 5.43 3.45 -0.75
C ILE A 246 4.41 4.44 -1.29
N ILE A 247 3.48 4.87 -0.44
CA ILE A 247 2.58 5.97 -0.75
C ILE A 247 3.37 7.24 -0.46
N TYR A 248 3.72 8.04 -1.47
CA TYR A 248 4.46 9.29 -1.28
C TYR A 248 3.60 10.53 -1.44
N GLY A 249 2.48 10.44 -2.17
CA GLY A 249 1.65 11.59 -2.52
C GLY A 249 0.17 11.27 -2.57
N ASP A 250 -0.62 12.22 -3.07
CA ASP A 250 -2.06 12.07 -3.19
C ASP A 250 -2.43 11.04 -4.28
N ILE A 251 -3.44 10.22 -3.97
CA ILE A 251 -3.75 9.00 -4.71
C ILE A 251 -4.96 9.22 -5.62
N ALA A 252 -4.79 8.91 -6.90
CA ALA A 252 -5.85 8.83 -7.89
C ALA A 252 -5.68 7.59 -8.77
N ARG A 253 -6.81 7.14 -9.33
CA ARG A 253 -6.85 6.03 -10.28
C ARG A 253 -7.02 6.58 -11.71
N PRO A 254 -5.97 6.63 -12.53
CA PRO A 254 -6.02 7.22 -13.87
C PRO A 254 -6.85 6.39 -14.85
N GLU A 255 -6.77 5.05 -14.76
CA GLU A 255 -7.39 4.11 -15.69
C GLU A 255 -8.01 2.92 -14.95
N ALA A 256 -8.83 2.14 -15.66
CA ALA A 256 -9.39 0.91 -15.14
C ALA A 256 -8.31 -0.15 -14.90
N MET A 257 -8.31 -0.76 -13.72
CA MET A 257 -7.22 -1.62 -13.27
C MET A 257 -7.46 -3.10 -13.61
N THR A 258 -8.71 -3.56 -13.54
CA THR A 258 -9.06 -4.99 -13.55
C THR A 258 -10.11 -5.35 -14.59
N VAL A 259 -10.79 -4.34 -15.14
CA VAL A 259 -11.97 -4.50 -16.01
C VAL A 259 -11.71 -5.42 -17.20
N ASP A 260 -10.58 -5.27 -17.90
CA ASP A 260 -10.29 -6.06 -19.10
C ASP A 260 -10.12 -7.56 -18.81
N TRP A 261 -9.46 -7.90 -17.70
CA TRP A 261 -9.27 -9.28 -17.26
C TRP A 261 -10.60 -9.93 -16.90
N ILE A 262 -11.44 -9.21 -16.14
CA ILE A 262 -12.74 -9.73 -15.68
C ILE A 262 -13.73 -9.83 -16.85
N ASN A 263 -13.74 -8.87 -17.77
CA ASN A 263 -14.59 -8.93 -18.97
C ASN A 263 -14.22 -10.12 -19.85
N TYR A 264 -12.91 -10.36 -20.05
CA TYR A 264 -12.45 -11.54 -20.76
C TYR A 264 -12.88 -12.82 -20.05
N ALA A 265 -12.67 -12.92 -18.73
CA ALA A 265 -13.08 -14.09 -17.95
C ALA A 265 -14.60 -14.34 -18.02
N GLN A 266 -15.42 -13.30 -17.88
CA GLN A 266 -16.88 -13.39 -17.99
C GLN A 266 -17.32 -13.79 -19.42
N SER A 267 -16.58 -13.40 -20.47
CA SER A 267 -16.91 -13.79 -21.86
C SER A 267 -16.76 -15.30 -22.14
N LEU A 268 -16.10 -16.04 -21.25
CA LEU A 268 -15.82 -17.47 -21.41
C LEU A 268 -16.88 -18.37 -20.77
N THR A 269 -17.85 -17.80 -20.04
CA THR A 269 -18.85 -18.56 -19.27
C THR A 269 -20.16 -17.79 -19.14
N ASP A 270 -21.27 -18.52 -19.11
CA ASP A 270 -22.59 -17.95 -18.78
C ASP A 270 -22.81 -17.80 -17.26
N LYS A 271 -21.92 -18.37 -16.44
CA LYS A 271 -22.03 -18.27 -14.98
C LYS A 271 -21.52 -16.91 -14.48
N PRO A 272 -22.03 -16.39 -13.35
CA PRO A 272 -21.55 -15.13 -12.79
C PRO A 272 -20.06 -15.18 -12.45
N MET A 273 -19.29 -14.23 -12.97
CA MET A 273 -17.88 -14.00 -12.64
C MET A 273 -17.74 -12.94 -11.55
N LYS A 274 -16.88 -13.20 -10.55
CA LYS A 274 -16.52 -12.19 -9.54
C LYS A 274 -15.50 -11.19 -10.09
N GLY A 275 -15.80 -9.91 -9.98
CA GLY A 275 -14.77 -8.87 -9.93
C GLY A 275 -14.01 -8.96 -8.59
N MET A 276 -12.69 -8.81 -8.62
CA MET A 276 -11.82 -9.02 -7.46
C MET A 276 -11.01 -7.77 -7.17
N LEU A 277 -11.20 -7.13 -6.02
CA LEU A 277 -10.48 -5.94 -5.60
C LEU A 277 -9.91 -6.10 -4.19
N THR A 278 -8.79 -5.43 -3.91
CA THR A 278 -8.32 -5.25 -2.54
C THR A 278 -8.92 -3.98 -1.95
N GLY A 279 -9.38 -4.06 -0.71
CA GLY A 279 -9.98 -2.93 -0.01
C GLY A 279 -8.96 -1.85 0.38
N PRO A 280 -9.42 -0.60 0.54
CA PRO A 280 -8.56 0.55 0.80
C PRO A 280 -7.76 0.45 2.11
N VAL A 281 -8.30 -0.17 3.17
CA VAL A 281 -7.61 -0.33 4.46
C VAL A 281 -6.46 -1.32 4.33
N THR A 282 -6.62 -2.38 3.53
CA THR A 282 -5.55 -3.36 3.27
C THR A 282 -4.45 -2.77 2.41
N ILE A 283 -4.80 -2.07 1.32
CA ILE A 283 -3.83 -1.35 0.50
C ILE A 283 -3.03 -0.37 1.36
N LEU A 284 -3.69 0.34 2.28
CA LEU A 284 -3.05 1.27 3.22
C LEU A 284 -2.13 0.55 4.22
N ASN A 285 -2.60 -0.52 4.87
CA ASN A 285 -1.86 -1.17 5.97
C ASN A 285 -0.65 -1.98 5.51
N TRP A 286 -0.67 -2.48 4.27
CA TRP A 286 0.46 -3.22 3.69
C TRP A 286 1.35 -2.36 2.78
N SER A 287 1.21 -1.03 2.88
CA SER A 287 2.11 -0.04 2.28
C SER A 287 2.86 0.75 3.35
N PHE A 288 4.01 1.31 3.01
CA PHE A 288 4.60 2.41 3.76
C PHE A 288 3.79 3.68 3.47
N VAL A 289 2.98 4.08 4.45
CA VAL A 289 2.08 5.23 4.34
C VAL A 289 2.83 6.52 4.62
N ARG A 290 2.48 7.60 3.91
CA ARG A 290 2.94 8.96 4.22
C ARG A 290 2.73 9.33 5.70
N ASP A 291 3.61 10.17 6.22
CA ASP A 291 3.59 10.67 7.60
C ASP A 291 3.29 12.17 7.72
N ASP A 292 2.90 12.81 6.62
CA ASP A 292 2.55 14.24 6.52
C ASP A 292 1.03 14.51 6.64
N GLN A 293 0.20 13.47 6.70
CA GLN A 293 -1.24 13.59 6.91
C GLN A 293 -1.83 12.41 7.71
N PRO A 294 -3.05 12.54 8.26
CA PRO A 294 -3.73 11.43 8.92
C PRO A 294 -3.93 10.23 7.98
N ARG A 295 -3.67 9.02 8.48
CA ARG A 295 -3.91 7.76 7.75
C ARG A 295 -5.34 7.65 7.19
N ALA A 296 -6.32 8.21 7.89
CA ALA A 296 -7.72 8.20 7.47
C ALA A 296 -7.94 8.98 6.16
N GLU A 297 -7.22 10.09 5.96
CA GLU A 297 -7.31 10.89 4.73
C GLU A 297 -6.71 10.12 3.55
N THR A 298 -5.55 9.50 3.73
CA THR A 298 -4.97 8.60 2.71
C THR A 298 -5.89 7.41 2.40
N CYS A 299 -6.51 6.83 3.43
CA CYS A 299 -7.47 5.73 3.25
C CYS A 299 -8.70 6.15 2.46
N LEU A 300 -9.16 7.39 2.63
CA LEU A 300 -10.32 7.92 1.92
C LEU A 300 -10.00 8.17 0.43
N GLN A 301 -8.80 8.65 0.12
CA GLN A 301 -8.32 8.74 -1.27
C GLN A 301 -8.30 7.35 -1.93
N LEU A 302 -7.78 6.33 -1.24
CA LEU A 302 -7.83 4.94 -1.70
C LEU A 302 -9.27 4.44 -1.90
N ALA A 303 -10.18 4.76 -0.97
CA ALA A 303 -11.58 4.35 -1.08
C ALA A 303 -12.26 4.96 -2.32
N LEU A 304 -11.94 6.23 -2.67
CA LEU A 304 -12.43 6.87 -3.88
C LEU A 304 -11.86 6.24 -5.15
N ALA A 305 -10.57 5.89 -5.15
CA ALA A 305 -9.94 5.16 -6.25
C ALA A 305 -10.58 3.77 -6.49
N ILE A 306 -10.80 3.01 -5.40
CA ILE A 306 -11.48 1.71 -5.47
C ILE A 306 -12.94 1.86 -5.86
N ARG A 307 -13.62 2.94 -5.43
CA ARG A 307 -15.00 3.25 -5.85
C ARG A 307 -15.09 3.40 -7.37
N ASP A 308 -14.15 4.11 -8.00
CA ASP A 308 -14.14 4.27 -9.46
C ASP A 308 -13.98 2.92 -10.17
N GLU A 309 -13.11 2.06 -9.67
CA GLU A 309 -12.93 0.71 -10.20
C GLU A 309 -14.19 -0.16 -10.06
N VAL A 310 -14.87 -0.10 -8.89
CA VAL A 310 -16.15 -0.79 -8.67
C VAL A 310 -17.21 -0.32 -9.67
N LEU A 311 -17.29 0.99 -9.91
CA LEU A 311 -18.26 1.56 -10.85
C LEU A 311 -17.94 1.19 -12.30
N ASP A 312 -16.66 1.12 -12.68
CA ASP A 312 -16.27 0.68 -14.02
C ASP A 312 -16.54 -0.81 -14.24
N LEU A 313 -16.30 -1.67 -13.23
CA LEU A 313 -16.69 -3.09 -13.26
C LEU A 313 -18.22 -3.25 -13.39
N GLU A 314 -19.01 -2.51 -12.62
CA GLU A 314 -20.47 -2.54 -12.74
C GLU A 314 -20.92 -2.09 -14.14
N LYS A 315 -20.35 -1.00 -14.65
CA LYS A 315 -20.65 -0.45 -15.98
C LYS A 315 -20.26 -1.40 -17.11
N SER A 316 -19.20 -2.21 -16.94
CA SER A 316 -18.81 -3.22 -17.92
C SER A 316 -19.67 -4.49 -17.87
N GLY A 317 -20.57 -4.59 -16.89
CA GLY A 317 -21.54 -5.67 -16.75
C GLY A 317 -21.20 -6.69 -15.66
N VAL A 318 -20.13 -6.49 -14.89
CA VAL A 318 -19.77 -7.34 -13.75
C VAL A 318 -20.78 -7.12 -12.61
N GLN A 319 -21.37 -8.22 -12.13
CA GLN A 319 -22.55 -8.15 -11.26
C GLN A 319 -22.28 -8.59 -9.82
N ILE A 320 -21.17 -9.29 -9.60
CA ILE A 320 -20.70 -9.73 -8.28
C ILE A 320 -19.28 -9.21 -8.14
N ILE A 321 -19.02 -8.39 -7.13
CA ILE A 321 -17.71 -7.79 -6.88
C ILE A 321 -17.34 -8.10 -5.43
N GLN A 322 -16.17 -8.70 -5.25
CA GLN A 322 -15.56 -8.99 -3.97
C GLN A 322 -14.48 -7.93 -3.69
N ILE A 323 -14.49 -7.38 -2.48
CA ILE A 323 -13.51 -6.40 -2.00
C ILE A 323 -12.90 -6.97 -0.71
N ASP A 324 -11.63 -7.35 -0.76
CA ASP A 324 -10.97 -8.06 0.33
C ASP A 324 -10.26 -7.12 1.30
N GLU A 325 -10.63 -7.20 2.58
CA GLU A 325 -10.05 -6.40 3.66
C GLU A 325 -9.29 -7.24 4.71
N ALA A 326 -8.24 -7.93 4.26
CA ALA A 326 -7.44 -8.82 5.10
C ALA A 326 -6.77 -8.10 6.28
N ALA A 327 -6.33 -6.85 6.09
CA ALA A 327 -5.61 -6.09 7.11
C ALA A 327 -6.51 -5.22 7.99
N LEU A 328 -7.84 -5.37 7.94
CA LEU A 328 -8.76 -4.53 8.72
C LEU A 328 -8.47 -4.61 10.23
N ARG A 329 -8.16 -5.80 10.74
CA ARG A 329 -7.86 -6.01 12.16
C ARG A 329 -6.43 -5.58 12.52
N GLU A 330 -5.51 -5.61 11.57
CA GLU A 330 -4.08 -5.31 11.80
C GLU A 330 -3.85 -3.84 12.14
N GLY A 331 -4.62 -2.95 11.51
CA GLY A 331 -4.56 -1.50 11.75
C GLY A 331 -5.31 -1.01 13.00
N LEU A 332 -5.91 -1.90 13.81
CA LEU A 332 -6.71 -1.49 14.95
C LEU A 332 -5.83 -0.82 16.03
N PRO A 333 -6.23 0.35 16.58
CA PRO A 333 -5.50 0.97 17.67
C PRO A 333 -5.32 0.03 18.86
N LEU A 334 -4.10 -0.04 19.41
CA LEU A 334 -3.75 -0.97 20.49
C LEU A 334 -4.54 -0.74 21.79
N ARG A 335 -5.12 0.45 21.96
CA ARG A 335 -5.98 0.83 23.08
C ARG A 335 -7.12 1.70 22.56
N LYS A 336 -8.28 1.65 23.23
CA LYS A 336 -9.32 2.67 23.07
C LYS A 336 -8.72 4.01 23.52
N LYS A 337 -8.96 5.09 22.76
CA LYS A 337 -8.59 6.45 23.22
C LYS A 337 -9.20 6.67 24.61
N GLN A 338 -8.38 7.08 25.58
CA GLN A 338 -8.83 7.51 26.91
C GLN A 338 -9.40 8.90 26.84
#